data_AF-A0A7S3ZWE0-F1
#
_entry.id   AF-A0A7S3ZWE0-F1
#
_cell.length_a   1.000
_cell.length_b   1.000
_cell.length_c   1.000
_cell.angle_alpha   90.00
_cell.angle_beta   90.00
_cell.angle_gamma   90.00
#
_symmetry.space_group_name_H-M   'P 1'
#
loop_
_entity.id
_entity.type
_entity.pdbx_description
1 polymer ?
#
loop_
_entity_poly.entity_id
_entity_poly.type
_entity_poly.pdbx_seq_one_letter_code
_entity_poly.pdbx_strand_id
1 'polypeptide(L)'
;GRLEKALSMERDIYYGRLKLDGEEHERTLMAANNYATGLRELERFEETKALLLKVMPVARRILGESDGLTLKTRWNYAQSLYKDDGATLDDVREAVTTLEETERTAR
;
A
#
# COMPACT_ATOMS: atom_id res chain seq x y z
N GLY A 1 -1.09 22.85 2.19
CA GLY A 1 0.22 23.30 1.66
C GLY A 1 0.47 22.73 0.26
N ARG A 2 1.66 22.91 -0.32
CA ARG A 2 2.00 22.27 -1.62
C ARG A 2 1.92 20.74 -1.56
N LEU A 3 2.32 20.15 -0.42
CA LEU A 3 2.25 18.71 -0.17
C LEU A 3 0.80 18.18 -0.18
N GLU A 4 -0.13 18.85 0.49
CA GLU A 4 -1.56 18.48 0.44
C GLU A 4 -2.16 18.48 -0.96
N LYS A 5 -1.75 19.44 -1.82
CA LYS A 5 -2.19 19.46 -3.22
C LYS A 5 -1.62 18.28 -4.00
N ALA A 6 -0.34 17.96 -3.80
CA ALA A 6 0.27 16.78 -4.41
C ALA A 6 -0.42 15.49 -3.96
N LEU A 7 -0.74 15.37 -2.67
CA LEU A 7 -1.47 14.24 -2.11
C LEU A 7 -2.87 14.11 -2.75
N SER A 8 -3.60 15.22 -2.92
CA SER A 8 -4.89 15.19 -3.61
C SER A 8 -4.74 14.70 -5.05
N MET A 9 -3.69 15.09 -5.77
CA MET A 9 -3.42 14.62 -7.13
C MET A 9 -3.11 13.11 -7.15
N GLU A 10 -2.30 12.61 -6.23
CA GLU A 10 -2.01 11.17 -6.11
C GLU A 10 -3.27 10.36 -5.79
N ARG A 11 -4.11 10.86 -4.88
CA ARG A 11 -5.42 10.28 -4.56
C ARG A 11 -6.30 10.18 -5.80
N ASP A 12 -6.42 11.27 -6.55
CA ASP A 12 -7.29 11.33 -7.73
C ASP A 12 -6.74 10.41 -8.86
N ILE A 13 -5.42 10.30 -9.00
CA ILE A 13 -4.78 9.33 -9.90
C ILE A 13 -5.09 7.90 -9.46
N TYR A 14 -4.95 7.57 -8.18
CA TYR A 14 -5.26 6.23 -7.66
C TYR A 14 -6.71 5.84 -7.93
N TYR A 15 -7.69 6.67 -7.54
CA TYR A 15 -9.10 6.35 -7.78
C TYR A 15 -9.47 6.37 -9.27
N GLY A 16 -8.82 7.22 -10.07
CA GLY A 16 -8.98 7.20 -11.52
C GLY A 16 -8.50 5.88 -12.14
N ARG A 17 -7.33 5.40 -11.72
CA ARG A 17 -6.79 4.09 -12.14
C ARG A 17 -7.66 2.94 -11.66
N LEU A 18 -8.09 2.98 -10.40
CA LEU A 18 -8.99 1.96 -9.84
C LEU A 18 -10.28 1.84 -10.66
N LYS A 19 -10.87 2.97 -11.06
CA LYS A 19 -12.09 2.99 -11.89
C LYS A 19 -11.85 2.53 -13.33
N LEU A 20 -10.72 2.91 -13.92
CA LEU A 20 -10.42 2.65 -15.33
C LEU A 20 -9.88 1.24 -15.57
N ASP A 21 -8.92 0.84 -14.75
CA ASP A 21 -8.06 -0.33 -14.94
C ASP A 21 -8.43 -1.47 -13.97
N GLY A 22 -9.14 -1.19 -12.88
CA GLY A 22 -9.44 -2.15 -11.81
C GLY A 22 -8.31 -2.29 -10.79
N GLU A 23 -8.57 -3.05 -9.71
CA GLU A 23 -7.63 -3.19 -8.57
C GLU A 23 -6.41 -4.08 -8.86
N GLU A 24 -6.54 -5.01 -9.80
CA GLU A 24 -5.49 -5.97 -10.15
C GLU A 24 -4.47 -5.42 -11.16
N HIS A 25 -4.73 -4.26 -11.74
CA HIS A 25 -3.86 -3.72 -12.77
C HIS A 25 -2.59 -3.11 -12.15
N GLU A 26 -1.41 -3.42 -12.70
CA GLU A 26 -0.11 -2.93 -12.23
C GLU A 26 -0.05 -1.41 -12.04
N ARG A 27 -0.55 -0.64 -13.02
CA ARG A 27 -0.71 0.84 -12.89
C ARG A 27 -1.56 1.29 -11.70
N THR A 28 -2.61 0.55 -11.34
CA THR A 28 -3.41 0.85 -10.14
C THR A 28 -2.62 0.59 -8.88
N LEU A 29 -1.92 -0.54 -8.81
CA LEU A 29 -1.04 -0.90 -7.69
C LEU A 29 0.09 0.13 -7.50
N MET A 30 0.71 0.56 -8.59
CA MET A 30 1.74 1.61 -8.58
C MET A 30 1.17 2.95 -8.10
N ALA A 31 -0.02 3.34 -8.57
CA ALA A 31 -0.68 4.56 -8.12
C ALA A 31 -1.02 4.51 -6.62
N ALA A 32 -1.49 3.36 -6.13
CA ALA A 32 -1.78 3.14 -4.72
C ALA A 32 -0.53 3.28 -3.86
N ASN A 33 0.59 2.68 -4.26
CA ASN A 33 1.85 2.80 -3.54
C ASN A 33 2.36 4.25 -3.49
N ASN A 34 2.19 5.02 -4.57
CA ASN A 34 2.58 6.43 -4.58
C ASN A 34 1.69 7.26 -3.65
N TYR A 35 0.37 7.07 -3.71
CA TYR A 35 -0.55 7.75 -2.79
C TYR A 35 -0.26 7.40 -1.32
N ALA A 36 0.01 6.13 -1.02
CA ALA A 36 0.46 5.69 0.31
C ALA A 36 1.77 6.36 0.74
N THR A 37 2.71 6.56 -0.19
CA THR A 37 3.96 7.29 0.08
C THR A 37 3.68 8.73 0.48
N GLY A 38 2.81 9.43 -0.26
CA GLY A 38 2.39 10.80 0.07
C GLY A 38 1.71 10.89 1.44
N LEU A 39 0.81 9.95 1.76
CA LEU A 39 0.18 9.86 3.08
C LEU A 39 1.21 9.73 4.20
N ARG A 40 2.20 8.84 4.02
CA ARG A 40 3.28 8.62 5.00
C ARG A 40 4.16 9.85 5.21
N GLU A 41 4.48 10.59 4.16
CA GLU A 41 5.29 11.83 4.28
C GLU A 41 4.51 12.99 4.93
N LEU A 42 3.18 12.88 5.02
CA LEU A 42 2.32 13.80 5.77
C LEU A 42 1.92 13.23 7.14
N GLU A 43 2.60 12.17 7.60
CA GLU A 43 2.35 11.51 8.90
C GLU A 43 0.93 10.95 9.05
N ARG A 44 0.24 10.68 7.93
CA ARG A 44 -1.08 10.06 7.87
C ARG A 44 -0.93 8.54 7.87
N PHE A 45 -0.34 8.01 8.94
CA PHE A 45 0.08 6.61 9.02
C PHE A 45 -1.09 5.63 8.98
N GLU A 46 -2.19 5.90 9.67
CA GLU A 46 -3.39 5.04 9.64
C GLU A 46 -3.95 4.86 8.22
N GLU A 47 -4.01 5.93 7.45
CA GLU A 47 -4.48 5.86 6.06
C GLU A 47 -3.48 5.13 5.16
N THR A 48 -2.17 5.27 5.44
CA THR A 48 -1.12 4.53 4.75
C THR A 48 -1.26 3.03 5.01
N LYS A 49 -1.39 2.63 6.27
CA LYS A 49 -1.54 1.24 6.71
C LYS A 49 -2.79 0.62 6.08
N ALA A 50 -3.94 1.28 6.22
CA ALA A 50 -5.21 0.80 5.67
C ALA A 50 -5.20 0.62 4.14
N LEU A 51 -4.52 1.51 3.40
CA LEU A 51 -4.39 1.39 1.95
C LEU A 51 -3.47 0.23 1.57
N LEU A 52 -2.30 0.13 2.20
CA LEU A 52 -1.30 -0.88 1.85
C LEU A 52 -1.74 -2.29 2.24
N LEU A 53 -2.46 -2.48 3.35
CA LEU A 53 -3.05 -3.78 3.72
C LEU A 53 -4.00 -4.32 2.64
N LYS A 54 -4.72 -3.44 1.94
CA LYS A 54 -5.59 -3.85 0.82
C LYS A 54 -4.79 -4.19 -0.45
N VAL A 55 -3.70 -3.46 -0.69
CA VAL A 55 -2.95 -3.53 -1.96
C VAL A 55 -1.90 -4.64 -1.96
N MET A 56 -1.26 -4.91 -0.83
CA MET A 56 -0.17 -5.90 -0.71
C MET A 56 -0.57 -7.32 -1.17
N PRO A 57 -1.74 -7.87 -0.77
CA PRO A 57 -2.26 -9.14 -1.28
C PRO A 57 -2.37 -9.18 -2.81
N VAL A 58 -2.89 -8.11 -3.39
CA VAL A 58 -3.15 -8.03 -4.83
C VAL A 58 -1.84 -7.91 -5.60
N ALA A 59 -0.92 -7.04 -5.16
CA ALA A 59 0.40 -6.90 -5.77
C ALA A 59 1.17 -8.22 -5.77
N ARG A 60 1.18 -8.93 -4.63
CA ARG A 60 1.81 -10.24 -4.53
C ARG A 60 1.20 -11.26 -5.50
N ARG A 61 -0.13 -11.36 -5.56
CA ARG A 61 -0.82 -12.34 -6.42
C ARG A 61 -0.61 -12.07 -7.90
N ILE A 62 -0.63 -10.81 -8.32
CA ILE A 62 -0.55 -10.42 -9.73
C ILE A 62 0.90 -10.37 -10.23
N LEU A 63 1.81 -9.82 -9.42
CA LEU A 63 3.20 -9.53 -9.84
C LEU A 63 4.19 -10.57 -9.31
N GLY A 64 3.86 -11.25 -8.21
CA GLY A 64 4.74 -12.19 -7.52
C GLY A 64 5.43 -11.60 -6.30
N GLU A 65 5.91 -12.48 -5.42
CA GLU A 65 6.58 -12.16 -4.15
C GLU A 65 7.83 -11.29 -4.32
N SER A 66 8.64 -11.63 -5.33
CA SER A 66 9.95 -11.03 -5.58
C SER A 66 9.92 -9.85 -6.53
N ASP A 67 8.73 -9.46 -7.01
CA ASP A 67 8.58 -8.30 -7.88
C ASP A 67 8.93 -7.01 -7.15
N GLY A 68 9.57 -6.08 -7.87
CA GLY A 68 10.04 -4.82 -7.31
C GLY A 68 8.92 -3.97 -6.73
N LEU A 69 7.73 -3.96 -7.34
CA LEU A 69 6.59 -3.19 -6.85
C LEU A 69 5.95 -3.87 -5.64
N THR A 70 5.88 -5.20 -5.60
CA THR A 70 5.45 -5.95 -4.41
C THR A 70 6.35 -5.64 -3.21
N LEU A 71 7.67 -5.74 -3.39
CA LEU A 71 8.65 -5.44 -2.34
C LEU A 71 8.58 -3.97 -1.90
N LYS A 72 8.41 -3.04 -2.84
CA LYS A 72 8.24 -1.60 -2.53
C LYS A 72 7.00 -1.33 -1.69
N THR A 73 5.89 -1.98 -2.00
CA THR A 73 4.62 -1.85 -1.26
C THR A 73 4.80 -2.32 0.19
N ARG A 74 5.45 -3.47 0.40
CA ARG A 74 5.81 -3.99 1.74
C ARG A 74 6.74 -3.05 2.50
N TRP A 75 7.78 -2.56 1.82
CA TRP A 75 8.72 -1.61 2.39
C TRP A 75 8.02 -0.33 2.85
N ASN A 76 7.06 0.18 2.07
CA ASN A 76 6.33 1.40 2.43
C ASN A 76 5.47 1.20 3.69
N TYR A 77 4.89 0.01 3.88
CA TYR A 77 4.15 -0.35 5.10
C TYR A 77 5.09 -0.45 6.31
N ALA A 78 6.23 -1.14 6.15
CA ALA A 78 7.23 -1.22 7.21
C ALA A 78 7.74 0.16 7.61
N GLN A 79 7.92 1.07 6.64
CA GLN A 79 8.31 2.45 6.90
C GLN A 79 7.22 3.27 7.59
N SER A 80 5.92 3.01 7.33
CA SER A 80 4.87 3.68 8.10
C SER A 80 4.90 3.22 9.55
N LEU A 81 5.10 1.93 9.83
CA LEU A 81 5.23 1.44 11.21
C LEU A 81 6.46 2.02 11.92
N TYR A 82 7.58 2.14 11.21
CA TYR A 82 8.81 2.67 11.81
C TYR A 82 8.69 4.17 12.16
N LYS A 83 7.94 4.94 11.37
CA LYS A 83 7.76 6.39 11.58
C LYS A 83 6.59 6.73 12.51
N ASP A 84 5.66 5.82 12.71
CA ASP A 84 4.48 6.01 13.54
C ASP A 84 4.78 5.63 14.99
N ASP A 85 4.93 6.63 15.87
CA ASP A 85 5.11 6.42 17.31
C ASP A 85 3.93 5.66 17.95
N GLY A 86 2.77 5.64 17.28
CA GLY A 86 1.58 4.89 17.69
C GLY A 86 1.53 3.45 17.17
N ALA A 87 2.48 3.01 16.35
CA ALA A 87 2.48 1.66 15.80
C ALA A 87 2.61 0.59 16.88
N THR A 88 1.79 -0.45 16.75
CA THR A 88 1.69 -1.55 17.70
C THR A 88 2.23 -2.85 17.12
N LEU A 89 2.42 -3.85 18.00
CA LEU A 89 2.73 -5.20 17.56
C LEU A 89 1.59 -5.81 16.74
N ASP A 90 0.35 -5.37 16.95
CA ASP A 90 -0.80 -5.87 16.21
C ASP A 90 -0.78 -5.40 14.75
N ASP A 91 -0.30 -4.17 14.48
CA ASP A 91 -0.08 -3.70 13.10
C ASP A 91 0.94 -4.56 12.34
N VAL A 92 1.97 -5.05 13.03
CA VAL A 92 2.97 -5.96 12.47
C VAL A 92 2.36 -7.33 12.19
N ARG A 93 1.59 -7.85 13.15
CA ARG A 93 0.88 -9.14 13.00
C ARG A 93 -0.09 -9.09 11.84
N GLU A 94 -0.88 -8.02 11.72
CA GLU A 94 -1.85 -7.85 10.64
C GLU A 94 -1.17 -7.88 9.27
N ALA A 95 -0.02 -7.21 9.11
CA ALA A 95 0.72 -7.26 7.85
C ALA A 95 1.31 -8.64 7.54
N VAL A 96 1.83 -9.35 8.55
CA VAL A 96 2.32 -10.72 8.36
C VAL A 96 1.17 -11.65 7.96
N THR A 97 0.05 -11.62 8.67
CA THR A 97 -1.13 -12.43 8.36
C THR A 97 -1.69 -12.10 6.98
N THR A 98 -1.82 -10.82 6.64
CA THR A 98 -2.28 -10.36 5.31
C THR A 98 -1.41 -10.90 4.18
N LEU A 99 -0.11 -11.04 4.42
CA LEU A 99 0.81 -11.65 3.46
C LEU A 99 0.68 -13.18 3.47
N GLU A 100 0.70 -13.84 4.62
CA GLU A 100 0.67 -15.31 4.73
C GLU A 100 -0.66 -15.95 4.27
N GLU A 101 -1.80 -15.31 4.51
CA GLU A 101 -3.11 -15.84 4.12
C GLU A 101 -3.29 -15.89 2.58
N THR A 102 -2.55 -15.05 1.87
CA THR A 102 -2.51 -15.06 0.40
C THR A 102 -1.65 -16.20 -0.17
N GLU A 103 -0.84 -16.88 0.65
CA GLU A 103 -0.06 -18.07 0.25
C GLU A 103 -0.93 -19.31 0.14
N ARG A 104 -1.93 -19.41 1.02
CA ARG A 104 -2.76 -20.61 1.17
C ARG A 104 -3.90 -20.67 0.17
N THR A 105 -4.27 -19.53 -0.41
CA THR A 105 -5.37 -19.41 -1.38
C THR A 105 -4.90 -19.45 -2.84
N ALA A 106 -3.59 -19.54 -3.08
CA ALA A 106 -2.99 -19.63 -4.42
C ALA A 106 -2.40 -21.03 -4.76
N ARG A 107 -2.62 -22.04 -3.90
CA ARG A 107 -2.34 -23.46 -4.18
C ARG A 107 -3.62 -24.25 -4.37
#